data_AF-A0A820W004-F1
#
_entry.id   AF-A0A820W004-F1
#
_cell.length_a   1.000
_cell.length_b   1.000
_cell.length_c   1.000
_cell.angle_alpha   90.00
_cell.angle_beta   90.00
_cell.angle_gamma   90.00
#
_symmetry.space_group_name_H-M   'P 1'
#
loop_
_entity.id
_entity.type
_entity.pdbx_description
1 polymer ?
#
loop_
_entity_poly.entity_id
_entity_poly.type
_entity_poly.pdbx_seq_one_letter_code
_entity_poly.pdbx_strand_id
1 'polypeptide(L)'
;MLYDIIFSAINSDVDSTQSEVEQQTELMYKDNTIWTAVFNADKTAIDHLIDIDPDIINARGAVGECPIHMLFLYATGKHLEIARDLIMRFPIIVTQIYNKPTYYGENILHIAIVKRETAMVEWLLNNDYLEPYREQLLTST
;
A
#
# COMPACT_ATOMS: atom_id res chain seq x y z
N MET A 1 -32.56 -11.41 19.55
CA MET A 1 -32.67 -10.18 18.73
C MET A 1 -31.40 -9.35 18.71
N LEU A 2 -30.91 -8.77 19.81
CA LEU A 2 -29.68 -7.94 19.76
C LEU A 2 -28.41 -8.77 19.48
N TYR A 3 -28.29 -9.96 20.07
CA TYR A 3 -27.18 -10.90 19.81
C TYR A 3 -27.15 -11.42 18.37
N ASP A 4 -28.31 -11.71 17.78
CA ASP A 4 -28.41 -12.23 16.41
C ASP A 4 -28.01 -11.19 15.37
N ILE A 5 -28.34 -9.91 15.62
CA ILE A 5 -27.93 -8.78 14.77
C ILE A 5 -26.41 -8.59 14.84
N ILE A 6 -25.83 -8.60 16.05
CA ILE A 6 -24.38 -8.44 16.24
C ILE A 6 -23.63 -9.62 15.62
N PHE A 7 -24.08 -10.85 15.83
CA PHE A 7 -23.47 -12.05 15.25
C PHE A 7 -23.59 -12.08 13.72
N SER A 8 -24.72 -11.65 13.16
CA SER A 8 -24.89 -11.52 11.70
C SER A 8 -23.96 -10.46 11.12
N ALA A 9 -23.81 -9.30 11.76
CA ALA A 9 -22.95 -8.22 11.28
C ALA A 9 -21.47 -8.63 11.32
N ILE A 10 -21.04 -9.29 12.40
CA ILE A 10 -19.68 -9.81 12.52
C ILE A 10 -19.39 -10.84 11.42
N ASN A 11 -20.31 -11.77 11.14
CA ASN A 11 -20.09 -12.77 10.10
C ASN A 11 -20.11 -12.18 8.68
N SER A 12 -20.94 -11.15 8.41
CA SER A 12 -20.93 -10.48 7.11
C SER A 12 -19.65 -9.68 6.86
N ASP A 13 -19.07 -9.10 7.91
CA ASP A 13 -17.82 -8.34 7.82
C ASP A 13 -16.60 -9.26 7.62
N VAL A 14 -16.62 -10.44 8.22
CA VAL A 14 -15.58 -11.47 8.00
C VAL A 14 -15.63 -12.00 6.55
N ASP A 15 -16.84 -12.26 6.03
CA ASP A 15 -17.04 -12.76 4.66
C ASP A 15 -16.62 -11.72 3.60
N SER A 16 -16.93 -10.44 3.83
CA SER A 16 -16.51 -9.36 2.93
C SER A 16 -15.00 -9.15 2.92
N THR A 17 -14.35 -9.17 4.09
CA THR A 17 -12.89 -9.03 4.22
C THR A 17 -12.16 -10.15 3.47
N GLN A 18 -12.63 -11.39 3.60
CA GLN A 18 -12.02 -12.53 2.92
C GLN A 18 -12.15 -12.39 1.39
N SER A 19 -13.32 -11.96 0.90
CA SER A 19 -13.53 -11.74 -0.53
C SER A 19 -12.64 -10.64 -1.12
N GLU A 20 -12.40 -9.54 -0.39
CA GLU A 20 -11.52 -8.46 -0.84
C GLU A 20 -10.06 -8.94 -0.98
N VAL A 21 -9.57 -9.74 -0.03
CA VAL A 21 -8.22 -10.31 -0.07
C VAL A 21 -8.07 -11.30 -1.24
N GLU A 22 -9.10 -12.09 -1.52
CA GLU A 22 -9.12 -13.01 -2.67
C GLU A 22 -9.04 -12.23 -3.99
N GLN A 23 -9.84 -11.17 -4.16
CA GLN A 23 -9.79 -10.31 -5.36
C GLN A 23 -8.41 -9.67 -5.54
N GLN A 24 -7.78 -9.22 -4.46
CA GLN A 24 -6.43 -8.67 -4.54
C GLN A 24 -5.42 -9.73 -5.00
N THR A 25 -5.57 -10.96 -4.52
CA THR A 25 -4.71 -12.08 -4.93
C THR A 25 -4.86 -12.34 -6.44
N GLU A 26 -6.06 -12.30 -6.99
CA GLU A 26 -6.29 -12.43 -8.44
C GLU A 26 -5.60 -11.33 -9.25
N LEU A 27 -5.65 -10.08 -8.78
CA LEU A 27 -4.98 -8.95 -9.44
C LEU A 27 -3.46 -9.13 -9.51
N MET A 28 -2.84 -9.79 -8.54
CA MET A 28 -1.38 -10.05 -8.55
C MET A 28 -0.96 -10.96 -9.71
N TYR A 29 -1.83 -11.86 -10.15
CA TYR A 29 -1.55 -12.81 -11.24
C TYR A 29 -2.09 -12.34 -12.59
N LYS A 30 -2.62 -11.12 -12.69
CA LYS A 30 -3.13 -10.57 -13.94
C LYS A 30 -2.04 -9.86 -14.73
N ASP A 31 -1.65 -10.46 -15.84
CA ASP A 31 -0.58 -9.97 -16.72
C ASP A 31 -0.70 -8.47 -17.06
N ASN A 32 0.47 -7.81 -17.13
CA ASN A 32 0.64 -6.41 -17.51
C ASN A 32 -0.11 -5.39 -16.63
N THR A 33 -0.35 -5.70 -15.37
CA THR A 33 -0.87 -4.74 -14.39
C THR A 33 0.24 -4.18 -13.49
N ILE A 34 -0.01 -3.00 -12.92
CA ILE A 34 0.87 -2.44 -11.88
C ILE A 34 1.00 -3.39 -10.68
N TRP A 35 -0.05 -4.14 -10.36
CA TRP A 35 -0.07 -5.08 -9.25
C TRP A 35 0.88 -6.26 -9.47
N THR A 36 0.87 -6.87 -10.65
CA THR A 36 1.84 -7.92 -11.01
C THR A 36 3.27 -7.39 -11.07
N ALA A 37 3.48 -6.18 -11.60
CA ALA A 37 4.81 -5.58 -11.65
C ALA A 37 5.37 -5.32 -10.24
N VAL A 38 4.54 -4.79 -9.33
CA VAL A 38 4.90 -4.58 -7.92
C VAL A 38 5.13 -5.89 -7.19
N PHE A 39 4.26 -6.89 -7.37
CA PHE A 39 4.40 -8.23 -6.77
C PHE A 39 5.73 -8.88 -7.12
N ASN A 40 6.21 -8.70 -8.36
CA ASN A 40 7.46 -9.28 -8.84
C ASN A 40 8.69 -8.38 -8.59
N ALA A 41 8.53 -7.19 -7.99
CA ALA A 41 9.55 -6.15 -7.93
C ALA A 41 10.20 -5.86 -9.30
N ASP A 42 9.39 -5.84 -10.37
CA ASP A 42 9.85 -5.56 -11.72
C ASP A 42 9.89 -4.05 -11.97
N LYS A 43 11.03 -3.43 -11.66
CA LYS A 43 11.24 -1.99 -11.82
C LYS A 43 11.03 -1.51 -13.26
N THR A 44 11.47 -2.31 -14.24
CA THR A 44 11.35 -1.95 -15.66
C THR A 44 9.89 -1.89 -16.07
N ALA A 45 9.08 -2.87 -15.68
CA ALA A 45 7.65 -2.86 -15.94
C ALA A 45 6.94 -1.72 -15.20
N ILE A 46 7.29 -1.46 -13.94
CA ILE A 46 6.76 -0.33 -13.16
C ILE A 46 7.06 1.00 -13.87
N ASP A 47 8.31 1.24 -14.27
CA ASP A 47 8.70 2.46 -14.95
C ASP A 47 7.98 2.63 -16.28
N HIS A 48 7.90 1.58 -17.08
CA HIS A 48 7.19 1.61 -18.36
C HIS A 48 5.70 1.95 -18.18
N LEU A 49 5.04 1.38 -17.18
CA LEU A 49 3.65 1.67 -16.86
C LEU A 49 3.45 3.12 -16.40
N ILE A 50 4.36 3.64 -15.58
CA ILE A 50 4.35 5.04 -15.14
C ILE A 50 4.58 6.00 -16.31
N ASP A 51 5.46 5.65 -17.25
CA ASP A 51 5.72 6.46 -18.44
C ASP A 51 4.49 6.54 -19.36
N ILE A 52 3.67 5.48 -19.39
CA ILE A 52 2.38 5.46 -20.12
C ILE A 52 1.32 6.26 -19.38
N ASP A 53 1.18 6.03 -18.07
CA ASP A 53 0.18 6.67 -17.21
C ASP A 53 0.79 6.98 -15.82
N PRO A 54 1.23 8.22 -15.58
CA PRO A 54 1.81 8.59 -14.28
C PRO A 54 0.86 8.43 -13.10
N ASP A 55 -0.46 8.52 -13.32
CA ASP A 55 -1.45 8.40 -12.25
C ASP A 55 -1.63 6.95 -11.79
N ILE A 56 -1.07 5.97 -12.50
CA ILE A 56 -1.14 4.54 -12.14
C ILE A 56 -0.53 4.25 -10.76
N ILE A 57 0.38 5.10 -10.27
CA ILE A 57 0.94 4.98 -8.92
C ILE A 57 -0.11 5.21 -7.81
N ASN A 58 -1.24 5.84 -8.14
CA ASN A 58 -2.37 6.08 -7.25
C ASN A 58 -3.48 5.03 -7.41
N ALA A 59 -3.29 4.02 -8.26
CA ALA A 59 -4.27 2.94 -8.46
C ALA A 59 -4.68 2.31 -7.12
N ARG A 60 -5.96 1.92 -7.02
CA ARG A 60 -6.53 1.31 -5.81
C ARG A 60 -6.79 -0.18 -6.01
N GLY A 61 -6.28 -0.98 -5.08
CA GLY A 61 -6.53 -2.42 -5.03
C GLY A 61 -7.85 -2.74 -4.32
N ALA A 62 -8.10 -4.02 -4.11
CA ALA A 62 -9.38 -4.49 -3.55
C ALA A 62 -9.59 -4.03 -2.10
N VAL A 63 -8.53 -3.90 -1.31
CA VAL A 63 -8.58 -3.42 0.08
C VAL A 63 -8.22 -1.92 0.19
N GLY A 64 -8.18 -1.20 -0.93
CA GLY A 64 -7.95 0.24 -0.95
C GLY A 64 -6.49 0.67 -0.83
N GLU A 65 -5.57 -0.27 -0.97
CA GLU A 65 -4.13 -0.04 -1.03
C GLU A 65 -3.71 0.70 -2.30
N CYS A 66 -2.45 1.09 -2.34
CA CYS A 66 -1.78 1.67 -3.51
C CYS A 66 -0.55 0.81 -3.84
N PRO A 67 0.01 0.90 -5.05
CA PRO A 67 1.29 0.27 -5.39
C PRO A 67 2.39 0.42 -4.33
N ILE A 68 2.53 1.61 -3.73
CA ILE A 68 3.54 1.86 -2.70
C ILE A 68 3.30 1.06 -1.40
N HIS A 69 2.04 0.85 -1.00
CA HIS A 69 1.71 0.01 0.15
C HIS A 69 2.18 -1.42 -0.07
N MET A 70 1.99 -1.96 -1.29
CA MET A 70 2.41 -3.32 -1.62
C MET A 70 3.94 -3.47 -1.64
N LEU A 71 4.69 -2.47 -2.12
CA LEU A 71 6.15 -2.47 -2.04
C LEU A 71 6.64 -2.56 -0.58
N PHE A 72 5.99 -1.82 0.34
CA PHE A 72 6.28 -1.90 1.78
C PHE A 72 5.77 -3.18 2.43
N LEU A 73 4.67 -3.76 1.95
CA LEU A 73 4.13 -5.00 2.49
C LEU A 73 5.03 -6.20 2.16
N TYR A 74 5.55 -6.27 0.93
CA TYR A 74 6.49 -7.32 0.54
C TYR A 74 7.88 -7.11 1.18
N ALA A 75 8.39 -5.87 1.15
CA ALA A 75 9.62 -5.44 1.83
C ALA A 75 10.88 -6.29 1.57
N THR A 76 11.03 -6.91 0.39
CA THR A 76 12.37 -7.42 0.04
C THR A 76 13.29 -6.25 -0.31
N GLY A 77 14.61 -6.44 -0.29
CA GLY A 77 15.56 -5.38 -0.64
C GLY A 77 15.25 -4.68 -1.97
N LYS A 78 14.82 -5.44 -2.99
CA LYS A 78 14.39 -4.89 -4.28
C LYS A 78 13.12 -4.03 -4.16
N HIS A 79 12.11 -4.49 -3.43
CA HIS A 79 10.88 -3.73 -3.25
C HIS A 79 11.15 -2.39 -2.54
N LEU A 80 12.01 -2.40 -1.50
CA LEU A 80 12.33 -1.18 -0.75
C LEU A 80 13.22 -0.20 -1.53
N GLU A 81 14.11 -0.71 -2.39
CA GLU A 81 14.87 0.11 -3.33
C GLU A 81 13.95 0.81 -4.32
N ILE A 82 13.01 0.07 -4.92
CA ILE A 82 11.98 0.62 -5.82
C ILE A 82 11.10 1.63 -5.09
N ALA A 83 10.67 1.32 -3.86
CA ALA A 83 9.85 2.23 -3.06
C ALA A 83 10.57 3.56 -2.81
N ARG A 84 11.86 3.53 -2.45
CA ARG A 84 12.66 4.76 -2.28
C ARG A 84 12.76 5.55 -3.58
N ASP A 85 13.01 4.90 -4.71
CA ASP A 85 13.05 5.56 -6.02
C ASP A 85 11.72 6.27 -6.32
N LEU A 86 10.60 5.57 -6.15
CA LEU A 86 9.27 6.14 -6.39
C LEU A 86 8.95 7.30 -5.44
N ILE A 87 9.32 7.21 -4.17
CA ILE A 87 9.12 8.30 -3.20
C ILE A 87 9.97 9.52 -3.56
N MET A 88 11.21 9.33 -4.01
CA MET A 88 12.04 10.46 -4.45
C MET A 88 11.48 11.13 -5.71
N ARG A 89 10.87 10.36 -6.63
CA ARG A 89 10.22 10.86 -7.84
C ARG A 89 8.86 11.52 -7.58
N PHE A 90 8.08 10.95 -6.68
CA PHE A 90 6.70 11.34 -6.38
C PHE A 90 6.48 11.42 -4.86
N PRO A 91 7.05 12.40 -4.15
CA PRO A 91 7.08 12.39 -2.69
C PRO A 91 5.70 12.44 -2.03
N ILE A 92 4.69 12.99 -2.71
CA ILE A 92 3.30 12.99 -2.22
C ILE A 92 2.72 11.58 -2.03
N ILE A 93 3.28 10.53 -2.65
CA ILE A 93 2.75 9.17 -2.49
C ILE A 93 2.92 8.64 -1.05
N VAL A 94 3.76 9.26 -0.22
CA VAL A 94 3.88 8.88 1.19
C VAL A 94 2.63 9.21 2.00
N THR A 95 1.77 10.12 1.50
CA THR A 95 0.50 10.47 2.15
C THR A 95 -0.64 9.53 1.78
N GLN A 96 -0.38 8.52 0.93
CA GLN A 96 -1.42 7.55 0.59
C GLN A 96 -1.76 6.73 1.83
N ILE A 97 -3.06 6.51 2.01
CA ILE A 97 -3.62 5.63 3.03
C ILE A 97 -4.48 4.56 2.35
N TYR A 98 -4.63 3.41 3.01
CA TYR A 98 -5.70 2.48 2.71
C TYR A 98 -7.05 3.19 2.86
N ASN A 99 -7.93 3.06 1.87
CA ASN A 99 -9.22 3.77 1.83
C ASN A 99 -10.46 2.88 1.99
N LYS A 100 -10.27 1.61 2.36
CA LYS A 100 -11.36 0.66 2.66
C LYS A 100 -11.38 0.30 4.14
N PRO A 101 -12.54 -0.13 4.67
CA PRO A 101 -12.75 -0.30 6.11
C PRO A 101 -11.70 -1.17 6.81
N THR A 102 -11.26 -2.24 6.16
CA THR A 102 -10.36 -3.26 6.74
C THR A 102 -9.05 -2.68 7.28
N TYR A 103 -8.46 -1.71 6.57
CA TYR A 103 -7.17 -1.10 6.93
C TYR A 103 -7.24 0.43 6.90
N TYR A 104 -8.44 1.01 6.98
CA TYR A 104 -8.66 2.43 6.71
C TYR A 104 -7.72 3.32 7.51
N GLY A 105 -6.97 4.19 6.82
CA GLY A 105 -6.08 5.17 7.44
C GLY A 105 -4.63 4.69 7.63
N GLU A 106 -4.35 3.39 7.51
CA GLU A 106 -2.99 2.88 7.53
C GLU A 106 -2.20 3.40 6.33
N ASN A 107 -0.92 3.72 6.55
CA ASN A 107 0.00 4.21 5.52
C ASN A 107 1.30 3.38 5.50
N ILE A 108 2.25 3.76 4.66
CA ILE A 108 3.54 3.04 4.53
C ILE A 108 4.41 3.05 5.79
N LEU A 109 4.24 4.02 6.71
CA LEU A 109 4.96 4.05 7.99
C LEU A 109 4.43 2.96 8.93
N HIS A 110 3.10 2.77 9.00
CA HIS A 110 2.48 1.67 9.75
C HIS A 110 3.03 0.32 9.30
N ILE A 111 3.04 0.08 7.98
CA ILE A 111 3.57 -1.15 7.39
C ILE A 111 5.05 -1.32 7.74
N ALA A 112 5.88 -0.29 7.59
CA ALA A 112 7.31 -0.36 7.88
C ALA A 112 7.60 -0.76 9.35
N ILE A 113 6.81 -0.23 10.29
CA ILE A 113 6.89 -0.56 11.72
C ILE A 113 6.52 -2.03 11.95
N VAL A 114 5.39 -2.49 11.39
CA VAL A 114 4.93 -3.89 11.53
C VAL A 114 5.95 -4.86 10.92
N LYS A 115 6.54 -4.50 9.77
CA LYS A 115 7.57 -5.29 9.08
C LYS A 115 8.94 -5.24 9.78
N ARG A 116 9.11 -4.38 10.79
CA ARG A 116 10.38 -4.15 11.51
C ARG A 116 11.51 -3.68 10.60
N GLU A 117 11.16 -2.95 9.54
CA GLU A 117 12.10 -2.34 8.61
C GLU A 117 12.67 -1.04 9.19
N THR A 118 13.51 -1.16 10.23
CA THR A 118 14.03 -0.03 11.01
C THR A 118 14.71 1.02 10.14
N ALA A 119 15.49 0.60 9.13
CA ALA A 119 16.15 1.50 8.20
C ALA A 119 15.15 2.29 7.32
N MET A 120 13.98 1.71 6.99
CA MET A 120 12.94 2.44 6.28
C MET A 120 12.18 3.39 7.20
N VAL A 121 11.90 2.98 8.43
CA VAL A 121 11.28 3.85 9.45
C VAL A 121 12.16 5.07 9.69
N GLU A 122 13.46 4.87 9.97
CA GLU A 122 14.40 5.96 10.16
C GLU A 122 14.51 6.86 8.93
N TRP A 123 14.52 6.29 7.73
CA TRP A 123 14.58 7.06 6.49
C TRP A 123 13.31 7.89 6.28
N LEU A 124 12.12 7.32 6.47
CA LEU A 124 10.85 8.04 6.37
C LEU A 124 10.75 9.17 7.39
N LEU A 125 11.30 8.98 8.59
CA LEU A 125 11.25 9.96 9.67
C LEU A 125 12.37 11.01 9.62
N ASN A 126 13.47 10.80 8.92
CA ASN A 126 14.61 11.72 8.96
C ASN A 126 15.01 12.28 7.59
N ASN A 127 14.25 11.99 6.54
CA ASN A 127 14.53 12.52 5.20
C ASN A 127 13.89 13.90 5.02
N ASP A 128 14.73 14.93 4.88
CA ASP A 128 14.31 16.32 4.65
C ASP A 128 13.38 16.48 3.44
N TYR A 129 13.49 15.61 2.44
CA TYR A 129 12.62 15.61 1.26
C TYR A 129 11.15 15.35 1.59
N LEU A 130 10.88 14.74 2.75
CA LEU A 130 9.54 14.36 3.22
C LEU A 130 8.98 15.32 4.27
N GLU A 131 9.72 16.38 4.65
CA GLU A 131 9.23 17.38 5.60
C GLU A 131 7.83 17.93 5.28
N PRO A 132 7.49 18.26 4.00
CA PRO A 132 6.16 18.75 3.67
C PRO A 132 5.01 17.75 3.93
N TYR A 133 5.33 16.46 4.04
CA TYR A 133 4.38 15.35 4.16
C TYR A 133 4.41 14.67 5.53
N ARG A 134 5.28 15.15 6.42
CA ARG A 134 5.59 14.54 7.71
C ARG A 134 4.37 14.46 8.62
N GLU A 135 3.57 15.52 8.67
CA GLU A 135 2.36 15.55 9.49
C GLU A 135 1.40 14.43 9.07
N GLN A 136 1.08 14.35 7.77
CA GLN A 136 0.19 13.31 7.24
C GLN A 136 0.73 11.90 7.46
N LEU A 137 2.04 11.71 7.37
CA LEU A 137 2.68 10.43 7.61
C LEU A 137 2.57 9.99 9.09
N LEU A 138 2.62 10.95 10.02
CA LEU A 138 2.58 10.68 11.47
C LEU A 138 1.17 10.64 12.06
N THR A 139 0.20 11.30 11.44
CA THR A 139 -1.15 11.46 11.99
C THR A 139 -2.21 10.57 11.33
N SER A 140 -1.84 9.73 10.36
CA SER A 140 -2.78 8.77 9.78
C SER A 140 -3.13 7.70 10.83
N THR A 141 -4.39 7.26 10.85
CA THR A 141 -5.00 6.45 11.92
C THR A 141 -5.08 4.99 11.57
#